data_AF-A0A947TDI1-F1
#
_entry.id   AF-A0A947TDI1-F1
#
_cell.length_a   1.000
_cell.length_b   1.000
_cell.length_c   1.000
_cell.angle_alpha   90.00
_cell.angle_beta   90.00
_cell.angle_gamma   90.00
#
_symmetry.space_group_name_H-M   'P 1'
#
loop_
_entity.id
_entity.type
_entity.pdbx_description
1 polymer ?
#
loop_
_entity_poly.entity_id
_entity_poly.type
_entity_poly.pdbx_seq_one_letter_code
_entity_poly.pdbx_strand_id
1 'polypeptide(L)'
;MTQQFPLLPLRDIVVFPGMVVPLFVGRDKSVAALEAAMEGSKDIFLLAQLDPGCDDPERDDLYDVGVVARVLQLLKLPDGTVRVMVEGAARATCERFSEQDDYVMAEVTLHEEQTAAGSEVVAMMRQVVEQFAEYAKLNKKLG
;
A
#
# COMPACT_ATOMS: atom_id res chain seq x y z
N MET A 1 -4.85 19.39 0.11
CA MET A 1 -4.90 19.38 1.59
C MET A 1 -4.20 18.14 2.06
N THR A 2 -3.40 18.23 3.11
CA THR A 2 -2.73 17.07 3.70
C THR A 2 -3.67 16.32 4.65
N GLN A 3 -3.46 15.01 4.79
CA GLN A 3 -4.19 14.12 5.68
C GLN A 3 -3.19 13.24 6.44
N GLN A 4 -3.59 12.69 7.59
CA GLN A 4 -2.70 11.88 8.43
C GLN A 4 -3.23 10.46 8.58
N PHE A 5 -2.36 9.47 8.37
CA PHE A 5 -2.70 8.05 8.47
C PHE A 5 -1.57 7.27 9.16
N PRO A 6 -1.89 6.19 9.90
CA PRO A 6 -0.88 5.26 10.40
C PRO A 6 -0.10 4.64 9.24
N LEU A 7 1.23 4.66 9.35
CA LEU A 7 2.14 4.18 8.32
C LEU A 7 2.38 2.68 8.47
N LEU A 8 2.30 1.95 7.36
CA LEU A 8 2.68 0.55 7.26
C LEU A 8 3.73 0.37 6.14
N PRO A 9 5.02 0.20 6.49
CA PRO A 9 6.06 -0.15 5.54
C PRO A 9 5.87 -1.55 4.94
N LEU A 10 6.05 -1.69 3.64
CA LEU A 10 5.90 -2.92 2.87
C LEU A 10 7.23 -3.37 2.28
N ARG A 11 7.60 -4.61 2.54
CA ARG A 11 8.91 -5.18 2.19
C ARG A 11 8.95 -5.74 0.76
N ASP A 12 8.00 -6.61 0.44
CA ASP A 12 8.06 -7.45 -0.76
C ASP A 12 6.92 -7.15 -1.75
N ILE A 13 6.17 -6.07 -1.53
CA ILE A 13 4.96 -5.78 -2.31
C ILE A 13 4.69 -4.28 -2.44
N VAL A 14 4.16 -3.89 -3.59
CA VAL A 14 3.55 -2.59 -3.85
C VAL A 14 2.06 -2.81 -4.06
N VAL A 15 1.23 -2.08 -3.32
CA VAL A 15 -0.22 -2.12 -3.46
C VAL A 15 -0.66 -0.97 -4.36
N PHE A 16 -1.54 -1.26 -5.32
CA PHE A 16 -2.15 -0.25 -6.19
C PHE A 16 -3.60 0.02 -5.78
N PRO A 17 -4.18 1.18 -6.17
CA PRO A 17 -5.61 1.42 -6.05
C PRO A 17 -6.44 0.29 -6.68
N GLY A 18 -7.51 -0.14 -5.99
CA GLY A 18 -8.39 -1.23 -6.41
C GLY A 18 -7.87 -2.65 -6.12
N MET A 19 -6.62 -2.81 -5.67
CA MET A 19 -6.11 -4.13 -5.26
C MET A 19 -6.62 -4.49 -3.87
N VAL A 20 -7.14 -5.71 -3.73
CA VAL A 20 -7.42 -6.37 -2.44
C VAL A 20 -6.36 -7.42 -2.20
N VAL A 21 -5.55 -7.25 -1.15
CA VAL A 21 -4.40 -8.12 -0.89
C VAL A 21 -4.27 -8.48 0.60
N PRO A 22 -3.99 -9.74 0.93
CA PRO A 22 -3.65 -10.12 2.29
C PRO A 22 -2.19 -9.76 2.60
N LEU A 23 -1.96 -9.14 3.76
CA LEU A 23 -0.64 -8.83 4.29
C LEU A 23 -0.41 -9.55 5.63
N PHE A 24 0.84 -9.90 5.88
CA PHE A 24 1.29 -10.45 7.16
C PHE A 24 2.19 -9.43 7.83
N VAL A 25 1.83 -9.05 9.05
CA VAL A 25 2.49 -7.99 9.81
C VAL A 25 2.97 -8.56 11.13
N GLY A 26 4.25 -8.40 11.44
CA GLY A 26 4.86 -8.94 12.66
C GLY A 26 5.77 -7.96 13.42
N ARG A 27 6.00 -6.75 12.91
CA ARG A 27 6.77 -5.71 13.61
C ARG A 27 5.86 -4.98 14.58
N ASP A 28 6.30 -4.79 15.81
CA ASP A 28 5.49 -4.18 16.88
C ASP A 28 4.91 -2.82 16.46
N LYS A 29 5.74 -1.93 15.88
CA LYS A 29 5.30 -0.63 15.35
C LYS A 29 4.20 -0.74 14.29
N SER A 30 4.28 -1.76 13.44
CA SER A 30 3.32 -1.99 12.37
C SER A 30 2.01 -2.61 12.87
N VAL A 31 2.08 -3.47 13.89
CA VAL A 31 0.90 -4.00 14.58
C VAL A 31 0.18 -2.86 15.31
N ALA A 32 0.92 -2.00 16.03
CA ALA A 32 0.38 -0.82 16.70
C ALA A 32 -0.29 0.16 15.71
N ALA A 33 0.33 0.40 14.54
CA ALA A 33 -0.27 1.23 13.48
C ALA A 33 -1.63 0.67 12.99
N LEU A 34 -1.73 -0.65 12.82
CA LEU A 34 -2.98 -1.31 12.43
C LEU A 34 -4.05 -1.20 13.52
N GLU A 35 -3.67 -1.35 14.79
CA GLU A 35 -4.60 -1.20 15.92
C GLU A 35 -5.13 0.23 16.02
N ALA A 36 -4.24 1.23 15.92
CA ALA A 36 -4.61 2.64 15.90
C ALA A 36 -5.56 2.96 14.72
N ALA A 37 -5.31 2.40 13.53
CA ALA A 37 -6.20 2.57 12.39
C ALA A 37 -7.59 1.99 12.63
N MET A 38 -7.67 0.83 13.31
CA MET A 38 -8.93 0.16 13.62
C MET A 38 -9.80 0.91 14.64
N GLU A 39 -9.19 1.75 15.48
CA GLU A 39 -9.89 2.66 16.40
C GLU A 39 -10.39 3.93 15.71
N GLY A 40 -9.77 4.30 14.57
CA GLY A 40 -10.09 5.49 13.77
C GLY A 40 -10.91 5.20 12.51
N SER A 41 -10.43 5.71 11.36
CA SER A 41 -11.14 5.61 10.07
C SER A 41 -10.98 4.26 9.36
N LYS A 42 -10.13 3.36 9.90
CA LYS A 42 -9.65 2.12 9.29
C LYS A 42 -8.79 2.34 8.04
N ASP A 43 -8.34 3.56 7.80
CA ASP A 43 -7.42 3.86 6.70
C ASP A 43 -5.99 3.87 7.22
N ILE A 44 -5.10 3.29 6.42
CA ILE A 44 -3.65 3.24 6.65
C ILE A 44 -2.93 3.74 5.41
N PHE A 45 -1.68 4.16 5.57
CA PHE A 45 -0.84 4.53 4.45
C PHE A 45 0.27 3.49 4.25
N LEU A 46 0.34 2.97 3.03
CA LEU A 46 1.27 1.92 2.64
C LEU A 46 2.42 2.53 1.84
N LEU A 47 3.66 2.35 2.32
CA LEU A 47 4.87 2.70 1.58
C LEU A 47 5.72 1.46 1.34
N ALA A 48 6.26 1.31 0.13
CA ALA A 48 7.26 0.28 -0.11
C ALA A 48 8.62 0.70 0.46
N GLN A 49 9.42 -0.28 0.85
CA GLN A 49 10.81 -0.11 1.26
C GLN A 49 11.73 -0.07 0.03
N LEU A 50 12.79 0.75 0.11
CA LEU A 50 13.87 0.77 -0.88
C LEU A 50 14.71 -0.50 -0.79
N ASP A 51 15.08 -0.90 0.42
CA ASP A 51 15.73 -2.17 0.73
C ASP A 51 14.77 -3.09 1.49
N PRO A 52 14.29 -4.20 0.88
CA PRO A 52 13.53 -5.22 1.57
C PRO A 52 14.25 -5.81 2.78
N GLY A 53 15.57 -5.73 2.89
CA GLY A 53 16.33 -6.21 4.04
C GLY A 53 16.20 -5.37 5.31
N CYS A 54 15.61 -4.16 5.24
CA CYS A 54 15.59 -3.22 6.36
C CYS A 54 14.49 -3.56 7.39
N ASP A 55 14.91 -3.81 8.64
CA ASP A 55 14.00 -4.24 9.71
C ASP A 55 13.26 -3.10 10.41
N ASP A 56 13.87 -1.92 10.57
CA ASP A 56 13.22 -0.73 11.14
C ASP A 56 13.42 0.45 10.18
N PRO A 57 12.66 0.51 9.06
CA PRO A 57 12.89 1.50 8.02
C PRO A 57 12.52 2.90 8.51
N GLU A 58 13.45 3.83 8.32
CA GLU A 58 13.23 5.25 8.56
C GLU A 58 12.70 5.94 7.29
N ARG A 59 12.54 7.28 7.32
CA ARG A 59 11.98 8.03 6.19
C ARG A 59 12.76 7.86 4.89
N ASP A 60 14.08 7.81 4.98
CA ASP A 60 14.98 7.72 3.83
C ASP A 60 15.08 6.30 3.27
N ASP A 61 14.53 5.30 3.98
CA ASP A 61 14.46 3.90 3.53
C ASP A 61 13.15 3.59 2.78
N LEU A 62 12.24 4.56 2.67
CA LEU A 62 10.91 4.39 2.09
C LEU A 62 10.72 5.27 0.85
N TYR A 63 9.95 4.76 -0.10
CA TYR A 63 9.54 5.57 -1.26
C TYR A 63 8.65 6.75 -0.85
N ASP A 64 8.66 7.81 -1.65
CA ASP A 64 7.87 9.02 -1.36
C ASP A 64 6.39 8.87 -1.70
N VAL A 65 6.06 7.99 -2.65
CA VAL A 65 4.69 7.77 -3.12
C VAL A 65 4.22 6.39 -2.70
N GLY A 66 3.04 6.35 -2.11
CA GLY A 66 2.38 5.13 -1.69
C GLY A 66 0.90 5.15 -1.95
N VAL A 67 0.19 4.30 -1.21
CA VAL A 67 -1.25 4.14 -1.32
C VAL A 67 -1.90 4.24 0.05
N VAL A 68 -2.92 5.09 0.14
CA VAL A 68 -3.89 5.03 1.24
C VAL A 68 -4.77 3.80 0.99
N ALA A 69 -4.89 2.95 1.99
CA ALA A 69 -5.63 1.70 1.91
C ALA A 69 -6.58 1.55 3.09
N ARG A 70 -7.71 0.88 2.86
CA ARG A 70 -8.68 0.52 3.90
C ARG A 70 -8.35 -0.85 4.47
N VAL A 71 -8.34 -0.98 5.78
CA VAL A 71 -8.35 -2.28 6.46
C VAL A 71 -9.74 -2.90 6.38
N LEU A 72 -9.85 -4.04 5.68
CA LEU A 72 -11.09 -4.79 5.52
C LEU A 72 -11.29 -5.84 6.62
N GLN A 73 -10.21 -6.54 6.98
CA GLN A 73 -10.24 -7.59 7.99
C GLN A 73 -8.91 -7.65 8.73
N LEU A 74 -8.95 -7.84 10.04
CA LEU A 74 -7.79 -8.04 10.90
C LEU A 74 -7.96 -9.34 11.70
N LEU A 75 -6.95 -10.19 11.68
CA LEU A 75 -6.89 -11.43 12.47
C LEU A 75 -5.55 -11.51 13.20
N LYS A 76 -5.58 -11.39 14.53
CA LYS A 76 -4.41 -11.67 15.37
C LYS A 76 -4.17 -13.18 15.45
N LEU A 77 -2.94 -13.60 15.20
CA LEU A 77 -2.51 -14.98 15.30
C LEU A 77 -1.94 -15.28 16.71
N PRO A 78 -1.91 -16.55 17.15
CA PRO A 78 -1.44 -16.91 18.49
C PRO A 78 0.04 -16.57 18.76
N ASP A 79 0.83 -16.37 17.71
CA ASP A 79 2.25 -16.00 17.76
C ASP A 79 2.48 -14.49 17.90
N GLY A 80 1.41 -13.69 17.97
CA GLY A 80 1.48 -12.23 18.06
C GLY A 80 1.49 -11.52 16.71
N THR A 81 1.64 -12.25 15.59
CA THR A 81 1.55 -11.64 14.26
C THR A 81 0.11 -11.35 13.86
N VAL A 82 -0.08 -10.44 12.92
CA VAL A 82 -1.39 -10.03 12.42
C VAL A 82 -1.49 -10.33 10.93
N ARG A 83 -2.54 -11.08 10.56
CA ARG A 83 -2.95 -11.21 9.16
C ARG A 83 -4.05 -10.19 8.88
N VAL A 84 -3.79 -9.29 7.93
CA VAL A 84 -4.71 -8.22 7.56
C VAL A 84 -5.09 -8.32 6.08
N MET A 85 -6.34 -8.03 5.74
CA MET A 85 -6.78 -7.82 4.36
C MET A 85 -6.97 -6.33 4.14
N VAL A 86 -6.35 -5.79 3.09
CA VAL A 86 -6.43 -4.36 2.78
C VAL A 86 -6.90 -4.14 1.34
N GLU A 87 -7.57 -3.02 1.12
CA GLU A 87 -7.97 -2.53 -0.21
C GLU A 87 -7.29 -1.18 -0.49
N GLY A 88 -6.49 -1.10 -1.55
CA GLY A 88 -5.89 0.16 -1.96
C GLY A 88 -6.95 1.14 -2.48
N ALA A 89 -6.98 2.36 -1.95
CA ALA A 89 -7.98 3.36 -2.31
C ALA A 89 -7.42 4.43 -3.27
N ALA A 90 -6.35 5.12 -2.87
CA ALA A 90 -5.79 6.24 -3.65
C ALA A 90 -4.29 6.36 -3.47
N ARG A 91 -3.60 6.87 -4.50
CA ARG A 91 -2.19 7.24 -4.40
C ARG A 91 -2.03 8.51 -3.57
N ALA A 92 -0.94 8.61 -2.84
CA ALA A 92 -0.59 9.83 -2.10
C ALA A 92 0.93 9.99 -2.01
N THR A 93 1.39 11.24 -1.97
CA THR A 93 2.78 11.58 -1.63
C THR A 93 2.90 11.75 -0.13
N CYS A 94 3.93 11.16 0.48
CA CYS A 94 4.28 11.41 1.86
C CYS A 94 5.10 12.69 2.01
N GLU A 95 4.57 13.63 2.78
CA GLU A 95 5.22 14.90 3.09
C GLU A 95 6.11 14.78 4.33
N ARG A 96 5.62 14.10 5.37
CA ARG A 96 6.29 14.06 6.67
C ARG A 96 5.90 12.83 7.50
N PHE A 97 6.83 12.36 8.32
CA PHE A 97 6.56 11.42 9.41
C PHE A 97 6.47 12.14 10.75
N SER A 98 5.59 11.64 11.61
CA SER A 98 5.54 11.97 13.03
C SER A 98 5.46 10.68 13.82
N GLU A 99 6.41 10.47 14.72
CA GLU A 99 6.35 9.37 15.68
C GLU A 99 5.22 9.62 16.68
N GLN A 100 4.43 8.58 16.89
CA GLN A 100 3.58 8.41 18.06
C GLN A 100 4.26 7.38 18.97
N ASP A 101 3.80 7.27 20.22
CA ASP A 101 4.46 6.45 21.25
C ASP A 101 4.89 5.06 20.73
N ASP A 102 3.98 4.35 20.04
CA ASP A 102 4.23 2.97 19.59
C ASP A 102 4.17 2.77 18.06
N TYR A 103 3.94 3.81 17.25
CA TYR A 103 3.80 3.69 15.80
C TYR A 103 4.10 4.99 15.05
N VAL A 104 4.25 4.92 13.73
CA VAL A 104 4.54 6.09 12.88
C VAL A 104 3.26 6.57 12.20
N MET A 105 3.02 7.87 12.24
CA MET A 105 2.00 8.56 11.46
C MET A 105 2.65 9.24 10.25
N ALA A 106 2.01 9.14 9.09
CA ALA A 106 2.42 9.83 7.88
C ALA A 106 1.43 10.95 7.53
N GLU A 107 1.94 12.15 7.32
CA GLU A 107 1.22 13.25 6.67
C GLU A 107 1.38 13.13 5.16
N VAL A 108 0.25 13.07 4.44
CA VAL A 108 0.21 12.75 3.02
C VAL A 108 -0.67 13.72 2.22
N THR A 109 -0.27 13.98 0.97
CA THR A 109 -1.08 14.68 -0.02
C THR A 109 -1.67 13.66 -1.00
N LEU A 110 -3.00 13.53 -1.01
CA LEU A 110 -3.68 12.65 -1.96
C LEU A 110 -3.49 13.12 -3.40
N HIS A 111 -3.28 12.17 -4.30
CA HIS A 111 -3.28 12.42 -5.74
C HIS A 111 -4.70 12.39 -6.26
N GLU A 112 -5.06 13.37 -7.07
CA GLU A 112 -6.32 13.30 -7.83
C GLU A 112 -6.22 12.24 -8.92
N GLU A 113 -7.28 11.47 -9.09
CA GLU A 113 -7.36 10.50 -10.17
C GLU A 113 -7.45 11.22 -11.51
N GLN A 114 -6.39 11.09 -12.31
CA GLN A 114 -6.37 11.63 -13.66
C GLN A 114 -6.87 10.56 -14.63
N THR A 115 -7.98 10.85 -15.29
CA THR A 115 -8.47 10.02 -16.38
C THR A 115 -7.88 10.52 -17.69
N ALA A 116 -7.09 9.67 -18.34
CA ALA A 116 -6.61 9.92 -19.69
C ALA A 116 -7.73 9.53 -20.68
N ALA A 117 -8.09 10.46 -21.56
CA ALA A 117 -9.10 10.25 -22.59
C ALA A 117 -8.53 10.53 -23.99
N GLY A 118 -9.15 9.95 -25.01
CA GLY A 118 -8.75 10.12 -26.41
C GLY A 118 -8.52 8.81 -27.13
N SER A 119 -8.56 8.86 -28.46
CA SER A 119 -8.38 7.68 -29.31
C SER A 119 -7.01 7.00 -29.12
N GLU A 120 -5.96 7.79 -28.89
CA GLU A 120 -4.60 7.30 -28.65
C GLU A 120 -4.51 6.51 -27.33
N VAL A 121 -5.08 7.04 -26.24
CA VAL A 121 -5.13 6.36 -24.94
C VAL A 121 -5.88 5.03 -25.05
N VAL A 122 -7.02 5.02 -25.72
CA VAL A 122 -7.80 3.80 -25.95
C VAL A 122 -7.03 2.77 -26.79
N ALA A 123 -6.30 3.24 -27.82
CA ALA A 123 -5.45 2.36 -28.63
C ALA A 123 -4.31 1.75 -27.81
N MET A 124 -3.62 2.55 -27.00
CA MET A 124 -2.57 2.06 -26.09
C MET A 124 -3.10 1.06 -25.06
N MET A 125 -4.27 1.32 -24.46
CA MET A 125 -4.91 0.39 -23.52
C MET A 125 -5.19 -0.97 -24.18
N ARG A 126 -5.72 -0.98 -25.41
CA ARG A 126 -5.95 -2.22 -26.16
C ARG A 126 -4.65 -2.98 -26.40
N GLN A 127 -3.60 -2.27 -26.82
CA GLN A 127 -2.29 -2.86 -27.06
C GLN A 127 -1.69 -3.48 -25.80
N VAL A 128 -1.80 -2.82 -24.63
CA VAL A 128 -1.32 -3.37 -23.35
C VAL A 128 -2.09 -4.65 -22.99
N VAL A 129 -3.41 -4.68 -23.17
CA VAL A 129 -4.23 -5.86 -22.89
C VAL A 129 -3.88 -7.02 -23.82
N GLU A 130 -3.69 -6.77 -25.11
CA GLU A 130 -3.30 -7.79 -26.09
C GLU A 130 -1.92 -8.38 -25.78
N GLN A 131 -0.93 -7.53 -25.51
CA GLN A 131 0.43 -7.98 -25.15
C GLN A 131 0.43 -8.77 -23.84
N PHE A 132 -0.37 -8.34 -22.85
CA PHE A 132 -0.50 -9.09 -21.61
C PHE A 132 -1.13 -10.47 -21.83
N ALA A 133 -2.14 -10.58 -22.70
CA ALA A 133 -2.77 -11.85 -23.03
C ALA A 133 -1.81 -12.82 -23.72
N GLU A 134 -0.92 -12.31 -24.59
CA GLU A 134 0.15 -13.12 -25.19
C GLU A 134 1.16 -13.59 -24.14
N TYR A 135 1.60 -12.69 -23.26
CA TYR A 135 2.50 -13.03 -22.16
C TYR A 135 1.90 -14.11 -21.25
N ALA A 136 0.62 -13.98 -20.88
CA ALA A 136 -0.07 -14.95 -20.03
C ALA A 136 -0.10 -16.36 -20.63
N LYS A 137 -0.30 -16.48 -21.95
CA LYS A 137 -0.27 -17.79 -22.66
C LYS A 137 1.10 -18.47 -22.57
N LEU A 138 2.17 -17.69 -22.53
CA LEU A 138 3.54 -18.19 -22.45
C LEU A 138 3.96 -18.53 -21.02
N ASN A 139 3.31 -17.92 -20.02
CA ASN A 139 3.64 -18.12 -18.61
C ASN A 139 2.67 -19.10 -17.92
N LYS A 140 3.11 -20.36 -17.77
CA LYS A 140 2.34 -21.46 -17.15
C LYS A 140 1.90 -21.24 -15.71
N LYS A 141 2.36 -20.18 -15.03
CA LYS A 141 1.92 -19.83 -13.67
C LYS A 141 0.73 -18.86 -13.65
N LEU A 142 0.40 -18.25 -14.78
CA LEU A 142 -0.67 -17.26 -14.93
C LEU A 142 -1.89 -17.79 -15.71
N GLY A 143 -1.68 -18.78 -16.59
CA GLY A 143 -2.72 -19.44 -17.38
C GLY A 143 -3.33 -20.66 -16.74
#